data_AF-A0A1G9J0K1-F1
#
_entry.id   AF-A0A1G9J0K1-F1
#
_cell.length_a   1.000
_cell.length_b   1.000
_cell.length_c   1.000
_cell.angle_alpha   90.00
_cell.angle_beta   90.00
_cell.angle_gamma   90.00
#
_symmetry.space_group_name_H-M   'P 1'
#
loop_
_entity.id
_entity.type
_entity.pdbx_description
1 polymer ?
#
loop_
_entity_poly.entity_id
_entity_poly.type
_entity_poly.pdbx_seq_one_letter_code
_entity_poly.pdbx_strand_id
1 'polypeptide(L)'
;MKAIKYNSSEITAKNFSDYVNTENKTLSPKTHGRFDLKKTHWWVVPGTDWPVHNFGKYIFKEEGPLIKAGLTVEKGLGEDASKVSPTGLLLDDSWQWYKFREDLKNSIVEERIRKVKSENGELLLEIGIERVEDPPNYDPHYYKKEKYIFEFDEEANTSFKEEESTSEEFSELESLSSIGEVIDIINDFDNKDWIWIDFDFVVPLLKRGEANEDTELISEFHLGAILQPLGKWIA
;
A
#
# COMPACT_ATOMS: atom_id res chain seq x y z
N MET A 1 19.36 2.75 7.45
CA MET A 1 18.27 1.76 7.39
C MET A 1 18.12 1.11 8.76
N LYS A 2 16.89 1.02 9.27
CA LYS A 2 16.58 0.40 10.58
C LYS A 2 16.21 -1.07 10.39
N ALA A 3 16.29 -1.86 11.45
CA ALA A 3 15.81 -3.24 11.47
C ALA A 3 14.63 -3.41 12.41
N ILE A 4 13.61 -4.17 12.00
CA ILE A 4 12.52 -4.56 12.88
C ILE A 4 12.98 -5.74 13.76
N LYS A 5 12.55 -5.80 15.02
CA LYS A 5 12.94 -6.88 15.95
C LYS A 5 12.46 -8.30 15.57
N TYR A 6 11.79 -8.44 14.44
CA TYR A 6 11.18 -9.68 13.96
C TYR A 6 11.83 -10.18 12.66
N ASN A 7 11.67 -11.47 12.37
CA ASN A 7 12.21 -12.12 11.17
C ASN A 7 11.17 -12.34 10.07
N SER A 8 9.90 -12.05 10.33
CA SER A 8 8.83 -12.22 9.34
C SER A 8 7.78 -11.12 9.39
N SER A 9 7.15 -10.90 8.24
CA SER A 9 5.98 -10.04 8.05
C SER A 9 4.82 -10.48 8.94
N GLU A 10 4.59 -11.79 9.08
CA GLU A 10 3.55 -12.37 9.93
C GLU A 10 3.69 -11.92 11.38
N ILE A 11 4.86 -12.14 11.97
CA ILE A 11 5.11 -11.84 13.38
C ILE A 11 5.03 -10.31 13.57
N THR A 12 5.58 -9.55 12.62
CA THR A 12 5.50 -8.09 12.64
C THR A 12 4.06 -7.60 12.63
N ALA A 13 3.23 -8.09 11.70
CA ALA A 13 1.83 -7.71 11.58
C ALA A 13 1.03 -8.05 12.83
N LYS A 14 1.20 -9.25 13.40
CA LYS A 14 0.51 -9.67 14.63
C LYS A 14 0.85 -8.78 15.81
N ASN A 15 2.14 -8.58 16.08
CA ASN A 15 2.58 -7.77 17.21
C ASN A 15 2.24 -6.28 17.01
N PHE A 16 2.33 -5.78 15.78
CA PHE A 16 1.89 -4.43 15.47
C PHE A 16 0.40 -4.27 15.72
N SER A 17 -0.42 -5.22 15.26
CA SER A 17 -1.87 -5.25 15.51
C SER A 17 -2.19 -5.20 17.00
N ASP A 18 -1.52 -6.01 17.82
CA ASP A 18 -1.69 -6.01 19.27
C ASP A 18 -1.36 -4.64 19.89
N TYR A 19 -0.34 -3.97 19.37
CA TYR A 19 0.07 -2.63 19.83
C TYR A 19 -0.89 -1.52 19.43
N VAL A 20 -1.37 -1.50 18.17
CA VAL A 20 -2.24 -0.42 17.67
C VAL A 20 -3.70 -0.58 18.05
N ASN A 21 -4.08 -1.73 18.60
CA ASN A 21 -5.43 -1.97 19.10
C ASN A 21 -5.70 -1.14 20.35
N THR A 22 -6.89 -0.54 20.40
CA THR A 22 -7.37 0.23 21.54
C THR A 22 -8.78 -0.23 21.91
N GLU A 23 -9.30 0.20 23.06
CA GLU A 23 -10.66 -0.14 23.49
C GLU A 23 -11.74 0.20 22.44
N ASN A 24 -11.51 1.23 21.61
CA ASN A 24 -12.47 1.71 20.62
C ASN A 24 -12.09 1.38 19.17
N LYS A 25 -10.98 0.67 18.93
CA LYS A 25 -10.51 0.34 17.58
C LYS A 25 -9.86 -1.04 17.58
N THR A 26 -10.50 -1.98 16.89
CA THR A 26 -9.99 -3.33 16.67
C THR A 26 -9.53 -3.49 15.23
N LEU A 27 -8.23 -3.70 15.09
CA LEU A 27 -7.54 -4.08 13.88
C LEU A 27 -7.14 -5.55 13.97
N SER A 28 -7.32 -6.28 12.89
CA SER A 28 -7.09 -7.71 12.81
C SER A 28 -6.00 -8.03 11.77
N PRO A 29 -5.01 -8.87 12.11
CA PRO A 29 -4.03 -9.33 11.14
C PRO A 29 -4.65 -10.36 10.20
N LYS A 30 -4.41 -10.21 8.89
CA LYS A 30 -4.97 -11.05 7.84
C LYS A 30 -3.91 -11.35 6.76
N THR A 31 -3.95 -12.54 6.17
CA THR A 31 -3.13 -12.86 4.99
C THR A 31 -3.84 -12.41 3.72
N HIS A 32 -3.08 -11.82 2.77
CA HIS A 32 -3.59 -11.42 1.45
C HIS A 32 -4.08 -12.64 0.63
N GLY A 33 -3.52 -13.83 0.84
CA GLY A 33 -3.95 -15.05 0.16
C GLY A 33 -4.57 -16.04 1.12
N ARG A 34 -5.91 -16.14 1.15
CA ARG A 34 -6.65 -17.12 1.97
C ARG A 34 -6.20 -18.58 1.75
N PHE A 35 -5.58 -18.88 0.61
CA PHE A 35 -5.25 -20.24 0.16
C PHE A 35 -3.75 -20.52 -0.07
N ASP A 36 -2.86 -19.57 0.25
CA ASP A 36 -1.41 -19.78 0.09
C ASP A 36 -0.65 -19.39 1.37
N LEU A 37 -0.26 -20.42 2.12
CA LEU A 37 0.37 -20.33 3.44
C LEU A 37 1.87 -19.97 3.39
N LYS A 38 2.48 -19.86 2.21
CA LYS A 38 3.88 -19.45 2.07
C LYS A 38 4.06 -17.94 1.89
N LYS A 39 2.97 -17.17 1.95
CA LYS A 39 3.00 -15.75 1.59
C LYS A 39 3.71 -14.88 2.62
N THR A 40 4.54 -14.00 2.07
CA THR A 40 5.31 -12.96 2.73
C THR A 40 4.52 -11.66 2.95
N HIS A 41 3.20 -11.67 2.75
CA HIS A 41 2.38 -10.46 2.74
C HIS A 41 1.23 -10.55 3.75
N TRP A 42 1.22 -9.63 4.71
CA TRP A 42 0.22 -9.52 5.76
C TRP A 42 -0.41 -8.14 5.78
N TRP A 43 -1.69 -8.11 6.10
CA TRP A 43 -2.47 -6.91 6.33
C TRP A 43 -2.86 -6.80 7.80
N VAL A 44 -3.03 -5.58 8.29
CA VAL A 44 -3.74 -5.28 9.53
C VAL A 44 -4.87 -4.32 9.18
N VAL A 45 -6.11 -4.82 9.29
CA VAL A 45 -7.31 -4.19 8.74
C VAL A 45 -8.35 -3.87 9.82
N PRO A 46 -9.25 -2.90 9.59
CA PRO A 46 -10.45 -2.72 10.42
C PRO A 46 -11.35 -3.98 10.42
N GLY A 47 -11.73 -4.44 11.61
CA GLY A 47 -12.76 -5.47 11.78
C GLY A 47 -12.42 -6.85 11.20
N THR A 48 -13.47 -7.65 10.96
CA THR A 48 -13.35 -9.03 10.46
C THR A 48 -13.89 -9.23 9.04
N ASP A 49 -14.47 -8.20 8.43
CA ASP A 49 -15.14 -8.25 7.13
C ASP A 49 -14.20 -8.66 5.98
N TRP A 50 -14.77 -9.28 4.94
CA TRP A 50 -14.08 -9.70 3.71
C TRP A 50 -15.03 -9.57 2.51
N PRO A 51 -14.55 -9.11 1.34
CA PRO A 51 -13.23 -8.55 1.08
C PRO A 51 -12.98 -7.22 1.82
N VAL A 52 -11.72 -6.83 1.96
CA VAL A 52 -11.29 -5.65 2.72
C VAL A 52 -10.86 -4.48 1.83
N HIS A 53 -11.15 -4.56 0.53
CA HIS A 53 -10.60 -3.65 -0.47
C HIS A 53 -11.00 -2.18 -0.26
N ASN A 54 -12.20 -1.97 0.27
CA ASN A 54 -12.75 -0.65 0.60
C ASN A 54 -12.01 0.06 1.75
N PHE A 55 -11.20 -0.66 2.54
CA PHE A 55 -10.44 -0.08 3.64
C PHE A 55 -9.00 0.26 3.24
N GLY A 56 -8.45 1.32 3.84
CA GLY A 56 -7.01 1.45 3.97
C GLY A 56 -6.50 0.45 5.00
N LYS A 57 -5.34 -0.15 4.73
CA LYS A 57 -4.80 -1.27 5.52
C LYS A 57 -3.35 -0.98 5.85
N TYR A 58 -2.90 -1.37 7.04
CA TYR A 58 -1.47 -1.49 7.23
C TYR A 58 -0.99 -2.73 6.50
N ILE A 59 0.16 -2.63 5.84
CA ILE A 59 0.74 -3.69 5.02
C ILE A 59 2.13 -4.06 5.53
N PHE A 60 2.46 -5.35 5.46
CA PHE A 60 3.73 -5.92 5.85
C PHE A 60 4.14 -6.93 4.79
N LYS A 61 5.13 -6.60 3.96
CA LYS A 61 5.61 -7.45 2.86
C LYS A 61 7.05 -7.86 3.10
N GLU A 62 7.39 -9.12 2.92
CA GLU A 62 8.80 -9.52 2.85
C GLU A 62 9.31 -9.53 1.42
N GLU A 63 10.50 -8.98 1.27
CA GLU A 63 11.20 -8.87 0.00
C GLU A 63 12.69 -9.08 0.26
N GLY A 64 13.17 -10.31 0.01
CA GLY A 64 14.51 -10.72 0.38
C GLY A 64 14.83 -10.48 1.87
N PRO A 65 15.85 -9.65 2.20
CA PRO A 65 16.24 -9.35 3.58
C PRO A 65 15.33 -8.33 4.27
N LEU A 66 14.36 -7.75 3.55
CA LEU A 66 13.53 -6.65 4.05
C LEU A 66 12.14 -7.12 4.48
N ILE A 67 11.57 -6.36 5.41
CA ILE A 67 10.14 -6.23 5.67
C ILE A 67 9.76 -4.80 5.32
N LYS A 68 8.99 -4.63 4.24
CA LYS A 68 8.35 -3.37 3.87
C LYS A 68 7.08 -3.23 4.72
N ALA A 69 7.07 -2.27 5.64
CA ALA A 69 5.95 -2.00 6.53
C ALA A 69 5.32 -0.66 6.17
N GLY A 70 4.00 -0.55 6.14
CA GLY A 70 3.40 0.65 5.55
C GLY A 70 1.89 0.69 5.61
N LEU A 71 1.32 1.48 4.71
CA LEU A 71 -0.11 1.59 4.48
C LEU A 71 -0.42 1.43 2.98
N THR A 72 -1.51 0.72 2.69
CA THR A 72 -2.10 0.64 1.35
C THR A 72 -3.45 1.33 1.29
N VAL A 73 -3.72 2.03 0.20
CA VAL A 73 -5.06 2.42 -0.23
C VAL A 73 -5.27 1.89 -1.64
N GLU A 74 -6.41 1.26 -1.88
CA GLU A 74 -6.73 0.62 -3.16
C GLU A 74 -7.78 1.45 -3.90
N LYS A 75 -7.57 1.66 -5.19
CA LYS A 75 -8.57 2.13 -6.14
C LYS A 75 -9.14 0.91 -6.86
N GLY A 76 -10.40 0.61 -6.57
CA GLY A 76 -11.15 -0.44 -7.24
C GLY A 76 -11.54 -0.11 -8.67
N LEU A 77 -12.44 -0.92 -9.21
CA LEU A 77 -12.95 -0.79 -10.57
C LEU A 77 -14.07 0.25 -10.66
N GLY A 78 -14.19 0.90 -11.81
CA GLY A 78 -15.23 1.88 -12.12
C GLY A 78 -16.53 1.24 -12.61
N GLU A 79 -17.48 2.10 -12.93
CA GLU A 79 -18.86 1.69 -13.28
C GLU A 79 -18.89 0.87 -14.57
N ASP A 80 -18.01 1.15 -15.55
CA ASP A 80 -17.99 0.40 -16.81
C ASP A 80 -17.65 -1.09 -16.62
N ALA A 81 -16.88 -1.44 -15.59
CA ALA A 81 -16.54 -2.82 -15.24
C ALA A 81 -17.68 -3.56 -14.50
N SER A 82 -18.75 -2.86 -14.09
CA SER A 82 -19.88 -3.44 -13.32
C SER A 82 -20.63 -4.55 -14.05
N LYS A 83 -20.55 -4.57 -15.39
CA LYS A 83 -21.21 -5.57 -16.23
C LYS A 83 -20.63 -6.97 -16.06
N VAL A 84 -19.41 -7.08 -15.56
CA VAL A 84 -18.62 -8.32 -15.59
C VAL A 84 -17.89 -8.62 -14.28
N SER A 85 -17.71 -7.63 -13.41
CA SER A 85 -16.97 -7.77 -12.16
C SER A 85 -17.88 -8.04 -10.95
N PRO A 86 -17.45 -8.87 -9.98
CA PRO A 86 -18.15 -9.01 -8.71
C PRO A 86 -18.37 -7.67 -8.01
N THR A 87 -19.52 -7.49 -7.34
CA THR A 87 -19.89 -6.24 -6.66
C THR A 87 -18.87 -5.75 -5.64
N GLY A 88 -18.08 -6.64 -5.03
CA GLY A 88 -17.06 -6.28 -4.04
C GLY A 88 -15.76 -5.69 -4.60
N LEU A 89 -15.61 -5.58 -5.92
CA LEU A 89 -14.45 -4.96 -6.59
C LEU A 89 -14.78 -3.59 -7.18
N LEU A 90 -16.06 -3.23 -7.25
CA LEU A 90 -16.54 -1.96 -7.76
C LEU A 90 -16.39 -0.88 -6.69
N LEU A 91 -15.90 0.28 -7.10
CA LEU A 91 -15.84 1.46 -6.25
C LEU A 91 -17.24 1.93 -5.88
N ASP A 92 -17.48 2.08 -4.58
CA ASP A 92 -18.64 2.78 -4.03
C ASP A 92 -18.21 3.79 -2.96
N ASP A 93 -19.15 4.63 -2.52
CA ASP A 93 -18.90 5.72 -1.57
C ASP A 93 -18.36 5.27 -0.20
N SER A 94 -18.36 3.97 0.11
CA SER A 94 -17.74 3.42 1.31
C SER A 94 -16.22 3.28 1.24
N TRP A 95 -15.62 3.38 0.04
CA TRP A 95 -14.19 3.16 -0.14
C TRP A 95 -13.33 4.32 0.37
N GLN A 96 -12.27 3.99 1.14
CA GLN A 96 -11.26 4.95 1.59
C GLN A 96 -10.55 5.66 0.42
N TRP A 97 -10.59 5.07 -0.79
CA TRP A 97 -10.14 5.71 -2.02
C TRP A 97 -10.65 7.14 -2.18
N TYR A 98 -11.94 7.38 -1.94
CA TYR A 98 -12.54 8.70 -2.16
C TYR A 98 -12.00 9.76 -1.20
N LYS A 99 -11.79 9.38 0.06
CA LYS A 99 -11.18 10.23 1.09
C LYS A 99 -9.71 10.46 0.81
N PHE A 100 -8.97 9.41 0.43
CA PHE A 100 -7.56 9.50 0.04
C PHE A 100 -7.36 10.44 -1.15
N ARG A 101 -8.20 10.32 -2.19
CA ARG A 101 -8.22 11.22 -3.35
C ARG A 101 -8.48 12.67 -2.97
N GLU A 102 -9.38 12.93 -2.03
CA GLU A 102 -9.62 14.28 -1.52
C GLU A 102 -8.42 14.81 -0.73
N ASP A 103 -7.81 13.98 0.11
CA ASP A 103 -6.62 14.35 0.89
C ASP A 103 -5.40 14.63 -0.02
N LEU A 104 -5.25 13.92 -1.15
CA LEU A 104 -4.24 14.20 -2.18
C LEU A 104 -4.40 15.61 -2.75
N LYS A 105 -5.62 15.97 -3.16
CA LYS A 105 -5.92 17.30 -3.73
C LYS A 105 -5.67 18.45 -2.75
N ASN A 106 -5.73 18.17 -1.46
CA ASN A 106 -5.55 19.16 -0.39
C ASN A 106 -4.14 19.11 0.23
N SER A 107 -3.19 18.42 -0.40
CA SER A 107 -1.80 18.25 0.07
C SER A 107 -1.67 17.64 1.48
N ILE A 108 -2.71 16.94 1.94
CA ILE A 108 -2.72 16.30 3.26
C ILE A 108 -1.82 15.06 3.23
N VAL A 109 -1.75 14.34 2.11
CA VAL A 109 -0.90 13.14 1.96
C VAL A 109 0.58 13.53 2.07
N GLU A 110 0.98 14.60 1.40
CA GLU A 110 2.33 15.17 1.43
C GLU A 110 2.72 15.61 2.84
N GLU A 111 1.81 16.24 3.58
CA GLU A 111 2.02 16.56 5.00
C GLU A 111 2.31 15.30 5.83
N ARG A 112 1.62 14.19 5.56
CA ARG A 112 1.85 12.91 6.26
C ARG A 112 3.16 12.27 5.85
N ILE A 113 3.50 12.27 4.56
CA ILE A 113 4.78 11.77 4.04
C ILE A 113 5.95 12.46 4.76
N ARG A 114 5.93 13.80 4.85
CA ARG A 114 6.99 14.54 5.55
C ARG A 114 7.14 14.12 7.01
N LYS A 115 6.02 13.84 7.71
CA LYS A 115 6.06 13.35 9.10
C LYS A 115 6.65 11.95 9.23
N VAL A 116 6.31 11.04 8.33
CA VAL A 116 6.90 9.69 8.31
C VAL A 116 8.40 9.79 8.03
N LYS A 117 8.79 10.61 7.05
CA LYS A 117 10.18 10.85 6.70
C LYS A 117 10.97 11.48 7.84
N SER A 118 10.41 12.41 8.61
CA SER A 118 11.11 12.98 9.76
C SER A 118 11.43 11.95 10.86
N GLU A 119 10.65 10.86 10.95
CA GLU A 119 10.84 9.79 11.94
C GLU A 119 11.74 8.65 11.45
N ASN A 120 11.68 8.31 10.16
CA ASN A 120 12.39 7.14 9.60
C ASN A 120 13.52 7.49 8.60
N GLY A 121 13.51 8.68 8.03
CA GLY A 121 14.40 9.11 6.94
C GLY A 121 13.98 8.60 5.56
N GLU A 122 13.47 7.36 5.48
CA GLU A 122 13.11 6.71 4.22
C GLU A 122 11.61 6.36 4.19
N LEU A 123 10.96 6.63 3.05
CA LEU A 123 9.62 6.19 2.70
C LEU A 123 9.59 5.99 1.18
N LEU A 124 9.03 4.86 0.75
CA LEU A 124 8.80 4.56 -0.66
C LEU A 124 7.30 4.60 -0.95
N LEU A 125 6.98 4.97 -2.19
CA LEU A 125 5.68 4.74 -2.79
C LEU A 125 5.83 3.62 -3.81
N GLU A 126 5.08 2.54 -3.64
CA GLU A 126 4.88 1.54 -4.70
C GLU A 126 3.47 1.71 -5.26
N ILE A 127 3.35 1.97 -6.56
CA ILE A 127 2.07 1.97 -7.28
C ILE A 127 1.97 0.65 -8.03
N GLY A 128 1.09 -0.23 -7.56
CA GLY A 128 0.76 -1.48 -8.24
C GLY A 128 -0.44 -1.29 -9.15
N ILE A 129 -0.35 -1.64 -10.42
CA ILE A 129 -1.43 -1.48 -11.39
C ILE A 129 -1.78 -2.83 -11.98
N GLU A 130 -3.07 -3.11 -12.04
CA GLU A 130 -3.60 -4.33 -12.61
C GLU A 130 -4.77 -3.99 -13.53
N ARG A 131 -4.68 -4.45 -14.78
CA ARG A 131 -5.78 -4.35 -15.73
C ARG A 131 -6.67 -5.58 -15.61
N VAL A 132 -7.96 -5.35 -15.37
CA VAL A 132 -8.96 -6.41 -15.42
C VAL A 132 -9.40 -6.56 -16.88
N GLU A 133 -9.13 -7.72 -17.48
CA GLU A 133 -9.57 -8.01 -18.84
C GLU A 133 -11.09 -8.26 -18.90
N ASP A 134 -11.72 -7.82 -19.99
CA ASP A 134 -13.12 -8.11 -20.34
C ASP A 134 -13.29 -9.63 -20.56
N PRO A 135 -14.30 -10.32 -19.96
CA PRO A 135 -14.54 -11.73 -20.19
C PRO A 135 -14.62 -12.10 -21.69
N PRO A 136 -14.19 -13.32 -22.07
CA PRO A 136 -14.35 -14.58 -21.32
C PRO A 136 -13.14 -15.08 -20.53
N ASN A 137 -12.02 -14.35 -20.52
CA ASN A 137 -10.74 -14.85 -20.00
C ASN A 137 -10.34 -14.27 -18.62
N TYR A 138 -11.27 -13.69 -17.86
CA TYR A 138 -10.98 -13.23 -16.49
C TYR A 138 -10.51 -14.41 -15.64
N ASP A 139 -9.20 -14.46 -15.41
CA ASP A 139 -8.57 -15.40 -14.49
C ASP A 139 -8.18 -14.63 -13.22
N PRO A 140 -8.85 -14.87 -12.08
CA PRO A 140 -8.51 -14.26 -10.80
C PRO A 140 -7.16 -14.76 -10.22
N HIS A 141 -6.36 -15.46 -11.02
CA HIS A 141 -5.02 -15.93 -10.70
C HIS A 141 -3.97 -15.48 -11.74
N TYR A 142 -4.36 -14.87 -12.86
CA TYR A 142 -3.45 -14.35 -13.88
C TYR A 142 -3.53 -12.83 -13.94
N TYR A 143 -2.55 -12.19 -13.31
CA TYR A 143 -2.49 -10.74 -13.21
C TYR A 143 -1.19 -10.24 -13.83
N LYS A 144 -1.29 -9.45 -14.91
CA LYS A 144 -0.18 -8.58 -15.31
C LYS A 144 -0.18 -7.41 -14.34
N LYS A 145 0.60 -7.55 -13.27
CA LYS A 145 0.82 -6.49 -12.31
C LYS A 145 2.01 -5.67 -12.76
N GLU A 146 1.77 -4.42 -13.13
CA GLU A 146 2.83 -3.43 -13.26
C GLU A 146 3.10 -2.83 -11.89
N LYS A 147 4.36 -2.52 -11.60
CA LYS A 147 4.76 -1.91 -10.34
C LYS A 147 5.71 -0.77 -10.62
N TYR A 148 5.39 0.42 -10.14
CA TYR A 148 6.24 1.60 -10.22
C TYR A 148 6.65 2.00 -8.80
N ILE A 149 7.94 2.23 -8.58
CA ILE A 149 8.48 2.55 -7.26
C ILE A 149 9.10 3.94 -7.30
N PHE A 150 8.72 4.77 -6.32
CA PHE A 150 9.16 6.14 -6.16
C PHE A 150 9.77 6.35 -4.78
N GLU A 151 10.79 7.19 -4.73
CA GLU A 151 11.31 7.77 -3.50
C GLU A 151 10.71 9.15 -3.28
N PHE A 152 10.64 9.56 -2.02
CA PHE A 152 10.26 10.91 -1.64
C PHE A 152 11.48 11.73 -1.22
N ASP A 153 11.57 12.98 -1.64
CA ASP A 153 12.51 13.95 -1.08
C ASP A 153 11.99 14.54 0.26
N GLU A 154 12.70 15.50 0.85
CA GLU A 154 12.30 16.11 2.13
C GLU A 154 11.03 16.97 2.03
N GLU A 155 10.68 17.44 0.83
CA GLU A 155 9.49 18.23 0.55
C GLU A 155 8.28 17.37 0.15
N ALA A 156 8.47 16.05 0.07
CA ALA A 156 7.53 15.03 -0.41
C ALA A 156 7.29 15.05 -1.93
N ASN A 157 8.23 15.61 -2.70
CA ASN A 157 8.27 15.40 -4.15
C ASN A 157 8.70 13.97 -4.45
N THR A 158 8.18 13.41 -5.54
CA THR A 158 8.47 12.04 -5.97
C THR A 158 9.61 12.02 -6.97
N SER A 159 10.47 11.00 -6.88
CA SER A 159 11.45 10.65 -7.91
C SER A 159 11.32 9.18 -8.25
N PHE A 160 11.12 8.89 -9.54
CA PHE A 160 11.08 7.52 -10.05
C PHE A 160 12.38 6.78 -9.75
N LYS A 161 12.26 5.55 -9.24
CA LYS A 161 13.39 4.70 -8.85
C LYS A 161 13.53 3.50 -9.75
N GLU A 162 12.46 2.73 -9.90
CA GLU A 162 12.45 1.46 -10.61
C GLU A 162 11.02 1.08 -11.02
N GLU A 163 10.92 0.26 -12.05
CA GLU A 163 9.68 -0.39 -12.46
C GLU A 163 9.86 -1.91 -12.55
N GLU A 164 8.77 -2.61 -12.28
CA GLU A 164 8.54 -3.98 -12.72
C GLU A 164 7.35 -3.94 -13.68
N SER A 165 7.60 -3.55 -14.93
CA SER A 165 6.58 -3.48 -15.98
C SER A 165 6.82 -4.50 -17.09
N THR A 166 5.74 -4.88 -17.76
CA THR A 166 5.78 -5.70 -18.99
C THR A 166 5.25 -4.94 -20.20
N SER A 167 4.87 -3.66 -20.04
CA SER A 167 4.29 -2.81 -21.07
C SER A 167 4.65 -1.34 -20.85
N GLU A 168 4.50 -0.50 -21.88
CA GLU A 168 4.69 0.95 -21.78
C GLU A 168 3.36 1.68 -21.47
N GLU A 169 2.28 0.96 -21.18
CA GLU A 169 0.90 1.48 -21.08
C GLU A 169 0.72 2.53 -19.98
N PHE A 170 1.52 2.47 -18.91
CA PHE A 170 1.44 3.42 -17.79
C PHE A 170 2.74 4.20 -17.57
N SER A 171 3.57 4.33 -18.61
CA SER A 171 4.87 5.01 -18.56
C SER A 171 4.77 6.49 -18.16
N GLU A 172 3.60 7.12 -18.28
CA GLU A 172 3.34 8.47 -17.79
C GLU A 172 3.61 8.61 -16.28
N LEU A 173 3.49 7.52 -15.50
CA LEU A 173 3.79 7.52 -14.08
C LEU A 173 5.27 7.75 -13.78
N GLU A 174 6.18 7.39 -14.69
CA GLU A 174 7.61 7.66 -14.52
C GLU A 174 7.91 9.17 -14.38
N SER A 175 7.02 10.01 -14.92
CA SER A 175 7.13 11.47 -14.86
C SER A 175 6.54 12.10 -13.59
N LEU A 176 5.97 11.29 -12.68
CA LEU A 176 5.34 11.77 -11.45
C LEU A 176 6.34 12.57 -10.60
N SER A 177 6.10 13.87 -10.46
CA SER A 177 6.96 14.78 -9.70
C SER A 177 6.40 15.10 -8.30
N SER A 178 5.10 14.94 -8.13
CA SER A 178 4.41 14.99 -6.84
C SER A 178 3.29 13.97 -6.79
N ILE A 179 3.10 13.34 -5.63
CA ILE A 179 1.97 12.41 -5.41
C ILE A 179 0.61 13.08 -5.66
N GLY A 180 0.49 14.40 -5.49
CA GLY A 180 -0.76 15.13 -5.76
C GLY A 180 -1.21 15.06 -7.23
N GLU A 181 -0.27 14.87 -8.17
CA GLU A 181 -0.52 14.81 -9.62
C GLU A 181 -1.03 13.43 -10.07
N VAL A 182 -0.88 12.40 -9.23
CA VAL A 182 -1.13 11.00 -9.62
C VAL A 182 -2.58 10.76 -10.06
N ILE A 183 -3.53 11.52 -9.49
CA ILE A 183 -4.94 11.41 -9.84
C ILE A 183 -5.21 11.92 -11.25
N ASP A 184 -4.50 12.96 -11.68
CA ASP A 184 -4.67 13.51 -13.02
C ASP A 184 -4.08 12.54 -14.05
N ILE A 185 -2.89 11.98 -13.79
CA ILE A 185 -2.30 10.92 -14.62
C ILE A 185 -3.24 9.72 -14.76
N ILE A 186 -3.77 9.20 -13.65
CA ILE A 186 -4.69 8.04 -13.68
C ILE A 186 -6.00 8.36 -14.40
N ASN A 187 -6.45 9.62 -14.35
CA ASN A 187 -7.67 10.02 -15.04
C ASN A 187 -7.52 10.08 -16.55
N ASP A 188 -6.30 10.20 -17.04
CA ASP A 188 -5.96 10.23 -18.46
C ASP A 188 -5.71 8.84 -19.04
N PHE A 189 -5.62 7.80 -18.20
CA PHE A 189 -5.53 6.42 -18.68
C PHE A 189 -6.79 5.98 -19.45
N ASP A 190 -6.55 5.37 -20.61
CA ASP A 190 -7.60 4.71 -21.37
C ASP A 190 -8.21 3.55 -20.57
N ASN A 191 -9.54 3.45 -20.58
CA ASN A 191 -10.28 2.42 -19.84
C ASN A 191 -9.96 2.38 -18.34
N LYS A 192 -9.69 3.53 -17.70
CA LYS A 192 -9.41 3.61 -16.26
C LYS A 192 -10.41 2.89 -15.36
N ASP A 193 -11.67 2.75 -15.77
CA ASP A 193 -12.68 2.01 -15.00
C ASP A 193 -12.36 0.50 -14.89
N TRP A 194 -11.48 -0.01 -15.73
CA TRP A 194 -11.03 -1.40 -15.77
C TRP A 194 -9.66 -1.61 -15.13
N ILE A 195 -9.13 -0.59 -14.48
CA ILE A 195 -7.80 -0.60 -13.87
C ILE A 195 -7.95 -0.60 -12.36
N TRP A 196 -7.39 -1.61 -11.71
CA TRP A 196 -7.17 -1.66 -10.27
C TRP A 196 -5.82 -1.06 -9.92
N ILE A 197 -5.75 -0.23 -8.86
CA ILE A 197 -4.50 0.42 -8.44
C ILE A 197 -4.30 0.32 -6.94
N ASP A 198 -3.15 -0.19 -6.51
CA ASP A 198 -2.70 -0.21 -5.12
C ASP A 198 -1.69 0.93 -4.89
N PHE A 199 -1.91 1.76 -3.86
CA PHE A 199 -0.97 2.79 -3.43
C PHE A 199 -0.33 2.40 -2.10
N ASP A 200 0.90 1.88 -2.17
CA ASP A 200 1.61 1.35 -1.02
C ASP A 200 2.69 2.33 -0.54
N PHE A 201 2.45 2.98 0.59
CA PHE A 201 3.41 3.82 1.28
C PHE A 201 4.19 2.99 2.28
N VAL A 202 5.44 2.61 1.98
CA VAL A 202 6.19 1.61 2.74
C VAL A 202 7.54 2.12 3.22
N VAL A 203 7.85 1.83 4.49
CA VAL A 203 9.19 1.94 5.05
C VAL A 203 9.91 0.61 4.90
N PRO A 204 11.07 0.54 4.23
CA PRO A 204 11.87 -0.67 4.17
C PRO A 204 12.62 -0.86 5.48
N LEU A 205 12.45 -2.02 6.12
CA LEU A 205 13.11 -2.39 7.37
C LEU A 205 13.88 -3.69 7.17
N LEU A 206 15.11 -3.77 7.66
CA LEU A 206 15.84 -5.03 7.69
C LEU A 206 15.15 -6.02 8.64
N LYS A 207 15.10 -7.30 8.24
CA LYS A 207 14.74 -8.40 9.14
C LYS A 207 15.78 -8.50 10.27
N ARG A 208 15.36 -8.90 11.47
CA ARG A 208 16.26 -9.01 12.63
C ARG A 208 17.52 -9.85 12.36
N GLY A 209 17.38 -10.95 11.63
CA GLY A 209 18.50 -11.84 11.27
C GLY A 209 19.47 -11.28 10.24
N GLU A 210 19.08 -10.22 9.54
CA GLU A 210 19.87 -9.54 8.50
C GLU A 210 20.57 -8.28 9.05
N ALA A 211 20.24 -7.89 10.28
CA ALA A 211 20.79 -6.73 10.96
C ALA A 211 22.20 -7.02 11.50
N ASN A 212 23.12 -6.06 11.35
CA ASN A 212 24.44 -6.11 11.99
C ASN A 212 24.42 -5.46 13.39
N GLU A 213 25.55 -5.46 14.09
CA GLU A 213 25.66 -4.93 15.46
C GLU A 213 25.34 -3.42 15.56
N ASP A 214 25.58 -2.66 14.49
CA ASP A 214 25.35 -1.21 14.42
C ASP A 214 23.94 -0.85 13.93
N THR A 215 23.13 -1.83 13.54
CA THR A 215 21.80 -1.58 12.99
C THR A 215 20.83 -1.26 14.12
N GLU A 216 20.21 -0.08 14.06
CA GLU A 216 19.15 0.32 15.01
C GLU A 216 17.98 -0.68 14.95
N LEU A 217 17.70 -1.32 16.07
CA LEU A 217 16.56 -2.22 16.22
C LEU A 217 15.34 -1.47 16.72
N ILE A 218 14.26 -1.54 15.96
CA ILE A 218 12.98 -0.94 16.32
C ILE A 218 11.96 -1.99 16.74
N SER A 219 11.05 -1.58 17.63
CA SER A 219 9.88 -2.35 18.08
C SER A 219 8.60 -1.85 17.41
N GLU A 220 7.49 -2.55 17.64
CA GLU A 220 6.11 -2.16 17.32
C GLU A 220 5.75 -0.77 17.83
N PHE A 221 6.30 -0.33 18.96
CA PHE A 221 6.10 1.03 19.47
C PHE A 221 6.69 2.07 18.51
N HIS A 222 7.94 1.89 18.11
CA HIS A 222 8.65 2.79 17.19
C HIS A 222 8.03 2.72 15.79
N LEU A 223 7.72 1.51 15.32
CA LEU A 223 7.01 1.31 14.05
C LEU A 223 5.63 1.99 14.06
N GLY A 224 4.94 1.91 15.19
CA GLY A 224 3.69 2.62 15.44
C GLY A 224 3.85 4.13 15.31
N ALA A 225 4.89 4.72 15.91
CA ALA A 225 5.17 6.15 15.78
C ALA A 225 5.46 6.54 14.31
N ILE A 226 6.24 5.73 13.59
CA ILE A 226 6.56 5.93 12.18
C ILE A 226 5.30 5.87 11.30
N LEU A 227 4.40 4.90 11.53
CA LEU A 227 3.22 4.68 10.69
C LEU A 227 1.98 5.48 11.13
N GLN A 228 1.97 6.04 12.35
CA GLN A 228 0.85 6.81 12.88
C GLN A 228 0.36 7.93 11.95
N PRO A 229 1.24 8.71 11.27
CA PRO A 229 0.79 9.75 10.36
C PRO A 229 -0.08 9.23 9.22
N LEU A 230 0.16 8.01 8.76
CA LEU A 230 -0.59 7.36 7.68
C LEU A 230 -1.94 6.78 8.19
N GLY A 231 -2.07 6.52 9.49
CA GLY A 231 -3.24 5.84 10.07
C GLY A 231 -4.61 6.49 9.85
N LYS A 232 -4.68 7.70 9.29
CA LYS A 232 -5.91 8.43 8.92
C LYS A 232 -6.79 7.69 7.91
N TRP A 233 -6.18 6.85 7.05
CA TRP A 233 -6.89 6.07 6.03
C TRP A 233 -7.24 4.65 6.51
N ILE A 234 -6.90 4.29 7.75
CA ILE A 234 -7.30 3.03 8.37
C ILE A 234 -8.66 3.22 9.05
N ALA A 235 -9.74 3.05 8.28
CA ALA A 235 -11.12 3.20 8.73
C ALA A 235 -12.03 2.29 7.93
#